data_AF-A0A437U9T2-F1
#
_entry.id   AF-A0A437U9T2-F1
#
_cell.length_a   1.000
_cell.length_b   1.000
_cell.length_c   1.000
_cell.angle_alpha   90.00
_cell.angle_beta   90.00
_cell.angle_gamma   90.00
#
_symmetry.space_group_name_H-M   'P 1'
#
loop_
_entity.id
_entity.type
_entity.pdbx_description
1 polymer ?
#
loop_
_entity_poly.entity_id
_entity_poly.type
_entity_poly.pdbx_seq_one_letter_code
_entity_poly.pdbx_strand_id
1 'polypeptide(L)'
;MLKLNETKKRSMSPEELKRTRKMKGLTQKEVADLIGVSFQTYNGYENGKKIPSTKYQILDKFLSDVNHIKEPSEIYYTESGLDKTIHHLNELINQREEILKILNPNSLDYYHNIELIQVYKERIKYINKVKQNNF
;
A
#
# COMPACT_ATOMS: atom_id res chain seq x y z
N MET A 1 -16.62 35.38 -23.92
CA MET A 1 -16.81 33.91 -23.90
C MET A 1 -15.44 33.23 -23.88
N LEU A 2 -14.94 32.86 -22.71
CA LEU A 2 -13.74 32.02 -22.60
C LEU A 2 -14.20 30.56 -22.64
N LYS A 3 -13.97 29.89 -23.77
CA LYS A 3 -13.91 28.42 -23.81
C LYS A 3 -12.55 28.03 -23.25
N LEU A 4 -12.50 27.55 -22.00
CA LEU A 4 -11.30 26.97 -21.41
C LEU A 4 -11.59 25.53 -20.98
N ASN A 5 -11.11 24.65 -21.85
CA ASN A 5 -10.38 23.42 -21.53
C ASN A 5 -11.21 22.19 -21.11
N GLU A 6 -11.43 21.36 -22.13
CA GLU A 6 -11.61 19.91 -22.05
C GLU A 6 -10.80 19.30 -20.89
N THR A 7 -11.47 18.45 -20.13
CA THR A 7 -10.99 17.72 -18.96
C THR A 7 -9.74 16.89 -19.28
N LYS A 8 -8.57 17.50 -19.13
CA LYS A 8 -7.27 16.82 -19.25
C LYS A 8 -7.18 15.76 -18.15
N LYS A 9 -7.42 14.50 -18.53
CA LYS A 9 -7.24 13.29 -17.72
C LYS A 9 -5.81 13.28 -17.17
N ARG A 10 -5.63 13.73 -15.92
CA ARG A 10 -4.32 13.74 -15.25
C ARG A 10 -3.88 12.29 -15.04
N SER A 11 -2.85 11.88 -15.76
CA SER A 11 -2.18 10.59 -15.59
C SER A 11 -0.72 10.88 -15.26
N MET A 12 -0.24 10.43 -14.09
CA MET A 12 1.16 10.60 -13.70
C MET A 12 2.10 9.97 -14.73
N SER A 13 3.20 10.66 -15.03
CA SER A 13 4.31 10.14 -15.82
C SER A 13 5.06 9.06 -15.03
N PRO A 14 5.83 8.17 -15.71
CA PRO A 14 6.71 7.21 -15.05
C PRO A 14 7.67 7.84 -14.03
N GLU A 15 8.22 9.01 -14.36
CA GLU A 15 9.12 9.78 -13.51
C GLU A 15 8.39 10.34 -12.29
N GLU A 16 7.14 10.81 -12.46
CA GLU A 16 6.30 11.29 -11.37
C GLU A 16 5.91 10.16 -10.41
N LEU A 17 5.63 8.96 -10.92
CA LEU A 17 5.37 7.78 -10.09
C LEU A 17 6.59 7.44 -9.23
N LYS A 18 7.76 7.36 -9.86
CA LYS A 18 9.03 7.04 -9.18
C LYS A 18 9.41 8.09 -8.15
N ARG A 19 9.27 9.37 -8.50
CA ARG A 19 9.55 10.48 -7.59
C ARG A 19 8.60 10.48 -6.40
N THR A 20 7.30 10.38 -6.65
CA THR A 20 6.28 10.46 -5.59
C THR A 20 6.36 9.25 -4.66
N ARG A 21 6.58 8.05 -5.22
CA ARG A 21 6.86 6.84 -4.42
C ARG A 21 8.05 7.04 -3.49
N LYS A 22 9.19 7.51 -4.03
CA LYS A 22 10.40 7.75 -3.23
C LYS A 22 10.20 8.83 -2.17
N MET A 23 9.49 9.91 -2.49
CA MET A 23 9.13 10.95 -1.53
C MET A 23 8.26 10.41 -0.38
N LYS A 24 7.47 9.37 -0.64
CA LYS A 24 6.67 8.66 0.36
C LYS A 24 7.41 7.50 1.06
N GLY A 25 8.70 7.28 0.77
CA GLY A 25 9.48 6.20 1.39
C GLY A 25 9.10 4.78 0.94
N LEU A 26 8.29 4.65 -0.10
CA LEU A 26 7.77 3.36 -0.55
C LEU A 26 8.73 2.65 -1.51
N THR A 27 8.77 1.33 -1.45
CA THR A 27 9.42 0.45 -2.42
C THR A 27 8.49 0.18 -3.61
N GLN A 28 9.06 -0.22 -4.75
CA GLN A 28 8.27 -0.61 -5.92
C GLN A 28 7.35 -1.80 -5.62
N LYS A 29 7.76 -2.69 -4.70
CA LYS A 29 6.95 -3.84 -4.28
C LYS A 29 5.74 -3.40 -3.46
N GLU A 30 5.92 -2.48 -2.52
CA GLU A 30 4.81 -1.93 -1.72
C GLU A 30 3.77 -1.23 -2.60
N VAL A 31 4.20 -0.44 -3.59
CA VAL A 31 3.22 0.18 -4.51
C VAL A 31 2.56 -0.85 -5.41
N ALA A 32 3.29 -1.89 -5.84
CA ALA A 32 2.70 -3.00 -6.60
C ALA A 32 1.60 -3.71 -5.81
N ASP A 33 1.86 -4.00 -4.53
CA ASP A 33 0.90 -4.65 -3.63
C ASP A 33 -0.30 -3.73 -3.35
N LEU A 34 -0.07 -2.43 -3.14
CA LEU A 34 -1.12 -1.42 -2.96
C LEU A 34 -2.08 -1.34 -4.15
N ILE A 35 -1.58 -1.45 -5.38
CA ILE A 35 -2.40 -1.35 -6.59
C ILE A 35 -2.82 -2.71 -7.16
N GLY A 36 -2.49 -3.81 -6.48
CA GLY A 36 -2.84 -5.17 -6.87
C GLY A 36 -2.24 -5.57 -8.23
N VAL A 37 -0.92 -5.42 -8.40
CA VAL A 37 -0.18 -5.89 -9.58
C VAL A 37 1.12 -6.58 -9.15
N SER A 38 1.76 -7.31 -10.07
CA SER A 38 3.09 -7.86 -9.80
C SER A 38 4.14 -6.76 -9.65
N PHE A 39 5.23 -7.06 -8.93
CA PHE A 39 6.40 -6.19 -8.87
C PHE A 39 6.91 -5.80 -10.26
N GLN A 40 6.99 -6.77 -11.17
CA GLN A 40 7.45 -6.59 -12.54
C GLN A 40 6.53 -5.64 -13.31
N THR A 41 5.22 -5.71 -13.05
CA THR A 41 4.22 -4.82 -13.65
C THR A 41 4.43 -3.38 -13.18
N TYR A 42 4.55 -3.15 -11.88
CA TYR A 42 4.78 -1.79 -11.35
C TYR A 42 6.16 -1.24 -11.74
N ASN A 43 7.21 -2.06 -11.71
CA ASN A 43 8.52 -1.69 -12.23
C ASN A 43 8.42 -1.29 -13.72
N GLY A 44 7.59 -2.00 -14.50
CA GLY A 44 7.28 -1.61 -15.88
C GLY A 44 6.69 -0.20 -15.98
N TYR A 45 5.77 0.17 -15.08
CA TYR A 45 5.12 1.49 -15.07
C TYR A 45 6.12 2.62 -14.84
N GLU A 46 7.06 2.47 -13.90
CA GLU A 46 8.13 3.45 -13.67
C GLU A 46 9.15 3.55 -14.81
N ASN A 47 9.15 2.59 -15.73
CA ASN A 47 10.02 2.54 -16.91
C ASN A 47 9.25 2.77 -18.22
N GLY A 48 8.07 3.39 -18.17
CA GLY A 48 7.34 3.82 -19.36
C GLY A 48 6.45 2.76 -20.01
N LYS A 49 6.24 1.59 -19.39
CA LYS A 49 5.19 0.68 -19.85
C LYS A 49 3.82 1.31 -19.63
N LYS A 50 2.93 1.08 -20.59
CA LYS A 50 1.55 1.56 -20.56
C LYS A 50 0.83 1.08 -19.29
N ILE A 51 0.22 2.03 -18.59
CA ILE A 51 -0.57 1.77 -17.39
C ILE A 51 -2.04 1.67 -17.80
N PRO A 52 -2.77 0.63 -17.37
CA PRO A 52 -4.21 0.53 -17.60
C PRO A 52 -4.96 1.71 -16.96
N SER A 53 -6.00 2.23 -17.63
CA SER A 53 -6.80 3.36 -17.13
C SER A 53 -7.38 3.14 -15.73
N THR A 54 -7.70 1.89 -15.39
CA THR A 54 -8.23 1.48 -14.09
C THR A 54 -7.21 1.59 -12.96
N LYS A 55 -5.91 1.55 -13.27
CA LYS A 55 -4.83 1.66 -12.27
C LYS A 55 -4.45 3.12 -11.99
N TYR A 56 -4.69 4.05 -12.92
CA TYR A 56 -4.40 5.47 -12.70
C TYR A 56 -5.19 6.08 -11.56
N GLN A 57 -6.46 5.72 -11.38
CA GLN A 57 -7.27 6.24 -10.27
C GLN A 57 -6.74 5.80 -8.90
N ILE A 58 -6.24 4.56 -8.82
CA ILE A 58 -5.64 4.01 -7.61
C ILE A 58 -4.28 4.69 -7.35
N LEU A 59 -3.44 4.79 -8.38
CA LEU A 59 -2.15 5.48 -8.27
C LEU A 59 -2.32 6.94 -7.87
N ASP A 60 -3.29 7.64 -8.45
CA ASP A 60 -3.60 9.03 -8.08
C ASP A 60 -4.01 9.07 -6.60
N LYS A 61 -5.05 8.34 -6.18
CA LYS A 61 -5.51 8.34 -4.78
C LYS A 61 -4.37 8.11 -3.75
N PHE A 62 -3.48 7.16 -3.99
CA PHE A 62 -2.44 6.82 -3.01
C PHE A 62 -1.16 7.67 -3.11
N LEU A 63 -0.86 8.21 -4.30
CA LEU A 63 0.35 8.99 -4.53
C LEU A 63 0.09 10.50 -4.49
N SER A 64 -1.11 10.99 -4.81
CA SER A 64 -1.45 12.43 -4.78
C SER A 64 -2.06 12.91 -3.47
N ASP A 65 -2.43 12.03 -2.53
CA ASP A 65 -2.83 12.47 -1.19
C ASP A 65 -1.61 13.06 -0.44
N VAL A 66 -1.63 14.40 -0.33
CA VAL A 66 -0.74 15.23 0.49
C VAL A 66 -1.20 15.14 1.94
N ASN A 67 -1.11 13.96 2.53
CA ASN A 67 -1.17 13.84 3.98
C ASN A 67 0.24 13.51 4.47
N HIS A 68 0.89 14.57 4.97
CA HIS A 68 2.12 14.48 5.73
C HIS A 68 1.91 13.57 6.93
N ILE A 69 2.33 12.31 6.83
CA ILE A 69 2.73 11.56 8.02
C ILE A 69 4.10 12.10 8.39
N LYS A 70 4.13 13.16 9.21
CA LYS A 70 5.32 13.52 9.98
C LYS A 70 5.41 12.49 11.11
N GLU A 71 6.08 11.37 10.86
CA GLU A 71 6.64 10.58 11.95
C GLU A 71 8.15 10.88 12.07
N PRO A 72 8.65 11.22 13.27
CA PRO A 72 10.08 11.45 13.48
C PRO A 72 10.85 10.17 13.16
N SER A 73 11.87 10.29 12.30
CA SER A 73 12.77 9.19 11.90
C SER A 73 13.61 8.58 13.03
N GLU A 74 13.45 9.07 14.26
CA GLU A 74 14.25 8.68 15.43
C GLU A 74 13.76 7.40 16.11
N ILE A 75 12.58 6.88 15.78
CA ILE A 75 12.02 5.65 16.43
C ILE A 75 12.52 4.34 15.76
N TYR A 76 13.17 4.41 14.59
CA TYR A 76 13.44 3.21 13.78
C TYR A 76 14.64 2.32 14.19
N TYR A 77 15.32 2.60 15.31
CA TYR A 77 16.63 1.98 15.60
C TYR A 77 16.73 0.99 16.78
N THR A 78 15.62 0.47 17.32
CA THR A 78 15.72 -0.48 18.47
C THR A 78 14.97 -1.82 18.32
N GLU A 79 14.14 -2.00 17.29
CA GLU A 79 13.36 -3.24 17.14
C GLU A 79 14.03 -4.28 16.23
N SER A 80 14.02 -5.55 16.64
CA SER A 80 14.49 -6.68 15.82
C SER A 80 13.71 -6.75 14.49
N GLY A 81 14.29 -7.34 13.44
CA GLY A 81 13.60 -7.44 12.14
C GLY A 81 12.24 -8.16 12.22
N LEU A 82 12.06 -9.04 13.20
CA LEU A 82 10.80 -9.73 13.47
C LEU A 82 9.77 -8.81 14.12
N ASP A 83 10.18 -7.91 15.02
CA ASP A 83 9.31 -6.93 15.67
C ASP A 83 8.76 -5.90 14.69
N LYS A 84 9.63 -5.39 13.81
CA LYS A 84 9.21 -4.50 12.70
C LYS A 84 8.19 -5.18 11.78
N THR A 85 8.37 -6.47 11.54
CA THR A 85 7.43 -7.27 10.72
C THR A 85 6.08 -7.42 11.43
N ILE A 86 6.06 -7.67 12.74
CA ILE A 86 4.83 -7.74 13.52
C ILE A 86 4.11 -6.39 13.53
N HIS A 87 4.84 -5.30 13.77
CA HIS A 87 4.29 -3.95 13.75
C HIS A 87 3.60 -3.65 12.41
N HIS A 88 4.28 -3.90 11.29
CA HIS A 88 3.71 -3.70 9.96
C HIS A 88 2.46 -4.56 9.71
N LEU A 89 2.45 -5.82 10.13
CA LEU A 89 1.29 -6.70 9.98
C LEU A 89 0.09 -6.20 10.80
N ASN A 90 0.32 -5.63 11.98
CA ASN A 90 -0.74 -5.01 12.78
C ASN A 90 -1.32 -3.76 12.09
N GLU A 91 -0.48 -2.92 11.50
CA GLU A 91 -0.95 -1.76 10.71
C GLU A 91 -1.83 -2.20 9.52
N LEU A 92 -1.43 -3.26 8.82
CA LEU A 92 -2.25 -3.83 7.74
C LEU A 92 -3.58 -4.38 8.26
N ILE A 93 -3.61 -5.03 9.42
CA ILE A 93 -4.86 -5.51 10.05
C ILE A 93 -5.78 -4.32 10.34
N ASN A 94 -5.27 -3.28 11.01
CA ASN A 94 -6.04 -2.08 11.36
C ASN A 94 -6.68 -1.44 10.12
N GLN A 95 -5.92 -1.27 9.04
CA GLN A 95 -6.44 -0.72 7.79
C GLN A 95 -7.58 -1.55 7.19
N ARG A 96 -7.48 -2.87 7.26
CA ARG A 96 -8.50 -3.79 6.74
C ARG A 96 -9.76 -3.78 7.63
N GLU A 97 -9.60 -3.67 8.94
CA GLU A 97 -10.72 -3.52 9.87
C GLU A 97 -11.50 -2.22 9.62
N GLU A 98 -10.84 -1.10 9.30
CA GLU A 98 -11.52 0.13 8.87
C GLU A 98 -12.27 -0.04 7.53
N ILE A 99 -11.71 -0.79 6.58
CA ILE A 99 -12.38 -1.10 5.30
C ILE A 99 -13.64 -1.95 5.54
N LEU A 100 -13.60 -2.92 6.46
CA LEU A 100 -14.75 -3.77 6.76
C LEU A 100 -15.95 -2.97 7.30
N LYS A 101 -15.72 -1.84 7.99
CA LYS A 101 -16.80 -0.99 8.51
C LYS A 101 -17.63 -0.32 7.43
N ILE A 102 -17.07 -0.14 6.23
CA ILE A 102 -17.73 0.56 5.11
C ILE A 102 -18.25 -0.39 4.01
N LEU A 103 -17.79 -1.65 4.01
CA LEU A 103 -18.17 -2.64 3.00
C LEU A 103 -19.51 -3.30 3.32
N ASN A 104 -20.22 -3.72 2.28
CA ASN A 104 -21.40 -4.58 2.42
C ASN A 104 -20.95 -5.94 2.97
N PRO A 105 -21.46 -6.40 4.14
CA PRO A 105 -21.06 -7.67 4.75
C PRO A 105 -21.27 -8.93 3.88
N ASN A 106 -22.13 -8.85 2.86
CA ASN A 106 -22.38 -9.96 1.93
C ASN A 106 -21.59 -9.86 0.62
N SER A 107 -20.68 -8.89 0.50
CA SER A 107 -19.85 -8.73 -0.70
C SER A 107 -18.61 -9.62 -0.66
N LEU A 108 -18.14 -10.04 -1.83
CA LEU A 108 -16.90 -10.80 -1.97
C LEU A 108 -15.70 -10.04 -1.38
N ASP A 109 -15.65 -8.72 -1.56
CA ASP A 109 -14.59 -7.87 -1.01
C ASP A 109 -14.56 -7.89 0.52
N TYR A 110 -15.72 -7.97 1.18
CA TYR A 110 -15.80 -8.07 2.64
C TYR A 110 -15.14 -9.37 3.13
N TYR A 111 -15.50 -10.51 2.53
CA TYR A 111 -14.89 -11.80 2.88
C TYR A 111 -13.39 -11.84 2.59
N HIS A 112 -12.97 -11.26 1.46
CA HIS A 112 -11.55 -11.20 1.14
C HIS A 112 -10.73 -10.39 2.17
N ASN A 113 -11.27 -9.28 2.67
CA ASN A 113 -10.60 -8.50 3.73
C ASN A 113 -10.52 -9.29 5.05
N ILE A 114 -11.54 -10.09 5.39
CA ILE A 114 -11.51 -10.99 6.55
C ILE A 114 -10.41 -12.06 6.38
N GLU A 115 -10.32 -12.70 5.22
CA GLU A 115 -9.29 -13.71 4.94
C GLU A 115 -7.88 -13.13 5.10
N LEU A 116 -7.64 -11.92 4.57
CA LEU A 116 -6.35 -11.24 4.71
C LEU A 116 -6.01 -10.95 6.18
N ILE A 117 -6.97 -10.45 6.97
CA ILE A 117 -6.77 -10.24 8.42
C ILE A 117 -6.39 -11.55 9.11
N GLN A 118 -7.07 -12.65 8.79
CA GLN A 118 -6.78 -13.95 9.37
C GLN A 118 -5.37 -14.44 9.02
N VAL A 119 -4.95 -14.29 7.76
CA VAL A 119 -3.61 -14.64 7.31
C VAL A 119 -2.54 -13.82 8.05
N TYR A 120 -2.76 -12.51 8.24
CA TYR A 120 -1.82 -11.65 8.98
C TYR A 120 -1.71 -12.06 10.45
N LYS A 121 -2.85 -12.37 11.10
CA LYS A 121 -2.89 -12.84 12.49
C LYS A 121 -2.13 -14.17 12.66
N GLU A 122 -2.31 -15.14 11.76
CA GLU A 122 -1.56 -16.40 11.81
C GLU A 122 -0.07 -16.20 11.56
N ARG A 123 0.32 -15.27 10.69
CA ARG A 123 1.73 -14.92 10.47
C ARG A 123 2.37 -14.31 11.70
N ILE A 124 1.69 -13.39 12.39
CA ILE A 124 2.16 -12.81 13.66
C ILE A 124 2.34 -13.92 14.71
N LYS A 125 1.37 -14.83 14.83
CA LYS A 125 1.43 -15.98 15.75
C LYS A 125 2.64 -16.88 15.46
N TYR A 126 2.91 -17.18 14.20
CA TYR A 126 4.10 -17.94 13.80
C TYR A 126 5.39 -17.21 14.17
N ILE A 127 5.49 -15.91 13.88
CA ILE A 127 6.68 -15.11 14.22
C ILE A 127 6.90 -15.10 15.74
N ASN A 128 5.85 -14.91 16.53
CA ASN A 128 5.94 -14.96 17.99
C ASN A 128 6.39 -16.34 18.50
N LYS A 129 5.90 -17.43 17.89
CA LYS A 129 6.36 -18.78 18.20
C LYS A 129 7.86 -18.96 17.89
N VAL A 130 8.34 -18.46 16.76
CA VAL A 130 9.78 -18.51 16.42
C VAL A 130 10.61 -17.71 17.43
N LYS A 131 10.15 -16.51 17.82
CA LYS A 131 10.81 -15.71 18.86
C LYS A 131 10.92 -16.44 20.20
N GLN A 132 9.88 -17.20 20.60
CA GLN A 132 9.86 -17.93 21.87
C GLN A 132 10.72 -19.20 21.89
N ASN A 133 11.01 -19.82 20.73
CA ASN A 133 11.82 -21.06 20.66
C ASN A 133 13.32 -20.80 20.43
N ASN A 134 13.71 -19.55 20.16
CA ASN A 134 15.10 -19.17 19.88
C ASN A 134 15.82 -18.57 21.11
N PHE A 135 15.29 -18.77 22.32
CA PHE A 135 15.92 -18.44 23.60
C PHE A 135 15.85 -19.64 24.55
#